data_AF-A0A9X3J0Z0-F1
#
_entry.id   AF-A0A9X3J0Z0-F1
#
_cell.length_a   1.000
_cell.length_b   1.000
_cell.length_c   1.000
_cell.angle_alpha   90.00
_cell.angle_beta   90.00
_cell.angle_gamma   90.00
#
_symmetry.space_group_name_H-M   'P 1'
#
loop_
_entity.id
_entity.type
_entity.pdbx_description
1 polymer ?
#
loop_
_entity_poly.entity_id
_entity_poly.type
_entity_poly.pdbx_seq_one_letter_code
_entity_poly.pdbx_strand_id
1 'polypeptide(L)'
;MSIDLSRPLVPSMGHHDPLDGLVTYLQLRDGRGEAAEGPDLATEVAEMTAIAEHRDWATDDPLGLGGLMSDAYRLDQLMRRGAGGEALLAPVLAAASAGASAYLRPGPLEQPANRRLAFRELGLAIGLHAIERLAAAVRREPGPYAAMPAARRDVERLATFLPWVEVIESFWSQAEHRRSQTWLAHRDINEVMLATSLAPEGYLSLAEAAANEPGSAPLRATGTGSRG
;
A
#
# COMPACT_ATOMS: atom_id res chain seq x y z
N MET A 1 -7.54 18.38 -6.67
CA MET A 1 -8.70 19.16 -7.18
C MET A 1 -8.73 20.53 -6.55
N SER A 2 -9.50 21.47 -7.12
CA SER A 2 -9.84 22.73 -6.45
C SER A 2 -10.67 22.45 -5.19
N ILE A 3 -10.66 23.36 -4.22
CA ILE A 3 -11.33 23.16 -2.91
C ILE A 3 -12.84 22.92 -3.09
N ASP A 4 -13.43 23.55 -4.10
CA ASP A 4 -14.82 23.40 -4.53
C ASP A 4 -15.05 22.27 -5.54
N LEU A 5 -14.01 21.47 -5.84
CA LEU A 5 -14.03 20.33 -6.77
C LEU A 5 -14.45 20.67 -8.21
N SER A 6 -14.54 21.96 -8.57
CA SER A 6 -15.05 22.41 -9.87
C SER A 6 -14.08 22.20 -11.04
N ARG A 7 -12.80 21.98 -10.74
CA ARG A 7 -11.74 21.75 -11.74
C ARG A 7 -10.51 21.04 -11.18
N PRO A 8 -9.75 20.30 -12.01
CA PRO A 8 -8.44 19.77 -11.65
C PRO A 8 -7.43 20.89 -11.45
N LEU A 9 -6.59 20.78 -10.40
CA LEU A 9 -5.47 21.73 -10.17
C LEU A 9 -4.16 21.26 -10.81
N VAL A 10 -4.03 19.95 -11.00
CA VAL A 10 -2.90 19.33 -11.69
C VAL A 10 -3.51 18.51 -12.82
N PRO A 11 -3.19 18.81 -14.10
CA PRO A 11 -3.79 18.12 -15.25
C PRO A 11 -3.18 16.73 -15.50
N SER A 12 -2.19 16.32 -14.70
CA SER A 12 -1.59 15.00 -14.74
C SER A 12 -2.03 14.16 -13.54
N MET A 13 -2.27 12.89 -13.78
CA MET A 13 -2.56 11.87 -12.77
C MET A 13 -1.38 10.89 -12.75
N GLY A 14 -0.94 10.49 -11.56
CA GLY A 14 0.05 9.45 -11.40
C GLY A 14 -0.43 8.12 -11.98
N HIS A 15 0.53 7.25 -12.31
CA HIS A 15 0.26 5.97 -12.97
C HIS A 15 -0.74 5.13 -12.16
N HIS A 16 -0.46 4.99 -10.86
CA HIS A 16 -1.22 4.15 -9.93
C HIS A 16 -2.31 4.90 -9.16
N ASP A 17 -2.47 6.23 -9.33
CA ASP A 17 -3.50 7.01 -8.62
C ASP A 17 -4.92 6.42 -8.79
N PRO A 18 -5.34 5.87 -9.95
CA PRO A 18 -6.65 5.24 -10.05
C PRO A 18 -6.80 3.98 -9.22
N LEU A 19 -5.74 3.18 -9.11
CA LEU A 19 -5.75 1.97 -8.29
C LEU A 19 -5.82 2.35 -6.81
N ASP A 20 -4.96 3.27 -6.37
CA ASP A 20 -4.91 3.76 -4.99
C ASP A 20 -6.25 4.40 -4.58
N GLY A 21 -6.81 5.25 -5.45
CA GLY A 21 -8.11 5.86 -5.24
C GLY A 21 -9.24 4.84 -5.13
N LEU A 22 -9.27 3.83 -6.01
CA LEU A 22 -10.30 2.79 -5.99
C LEU A 22 -10.20 1.93 -4.73
N VAL A 23 -9.00 1.47 -4.40
CA VAL A 23 -8.72 0.72 -3.17
C VAL A 23 -9.12 1.54 -1.95
N THR A 24 -8.80 2.84 -1.92
CA THR A 24 -9.20 3.75 -0.84
C THR A 24 -10.71 3.87 -0.72
N TYR A 25 -11.46 4.04 -1.82
CA TYR A 25 -12.91 4.10 -1.75
C TYR A 25 -13.54 2.79 -1.25
N LEU A 26 -13.00 1.64 -1.65
CA LEU A 26 -13.44 0.34 -1.14
C LEU A 26 -13.18 0.21 0.37
N GLN A 27 -12.02 0.67 0.86
CA GLN A 27 -11.71 0.69 2.30
C GLN A 27 -12.64 1.60 3.10
N LEU A 28 -12.91 2.81 2.59
CA LEU A 28 -13.82 3.75 3.26
C LEU A 28 -15.24 3.18 3.34
N ARG A 29 -15.67 2.45 2.30
CA ARG A 29 -16.97 1.78 2.30
C ARG A 29 -17.03 0.60 3.27
N ASP A 30 -15.98 -0.22 3.34
CA ASP A 30 -15.85 -1.34 4.30
C ASP A 30 -15.82 -0.84 5.75
N GLY A 31 -14.99 0.17 6.04
CA GLY A 31 -14.75 0.69 7.38
C GLY A 31 -15.91 1.49 8.00
N ARG A 32 -16.97 1.76 7.23
CA ARG A 32 -18.12 2.54 7.71
C ARG A 32 -18.98 1.82 8.74
N GLY A 33 -19.10 0.50 8.65
CA GLY A 33 -20.13 -0.24 9.38
C GLY A 33 -21.57 0.22 9.05
N GLU A 34 -22.57 -0.40 9.66
CA GLU A 34 -23.99 -0.15 9.36
C GLU A 34 -24.52 1.21 9.85
N ALA A 35 -23.78 1.90 10.73
CA ALA A 35 -24.27 3.06 11.49
C ALA A 35 -23.65 4.42 11.09
N ALA A 36 -22.78 4.47 10.08
CA ALA A 36 -22.05 5.70 9.75
C ALA A 36 -22.82 6.65 8.81
N GLU A 37 -23.16 7.83 9.35
CA GLU A 37 -23.53 9.01 8.56
C GLU A 37 -22.39 9.39 7.60
N GLY A 38 -22.75 9.68 6.35
CA GLY A 38 -21.87 10.29 5.34
C GLY A 38 -22.29 9.94 3.90
N PRO A 39 -21.53 10.39 2.89
CA PRO A 39 -21.86 10.18 1.47
C PRO A 39 -21.78 8.70 1.05
N ASP A 40 -22.74 8.25 0.25
CA ASP A 40 -22.59 7.00 -0.52
C ASP A 40 -21.49 7.20 -1.55
N LEU A 41 -20.48 6.30 -1.55
CA LEU A 41 -19.33 6.36 -2.46
C LEU A 41 -19.53 5.52 -3.74
N ALA A 42 -20.74 5.02 -4.01
CA ALA A 42 -21.02 4.17 -5.16
C ALA A 42 -20.65 4.83 -6.49
N THR A 43 -20.92 6.14 -6.65
CA THR A 43 -20.56 6.90 -7.85
C THR A 43 -19.05 7.00 -8.01
N GLU A 44 -18.33 7.37 -6.95
CA GLU A 44 -16.87 7.50 -6.94
C GLU A 44 -16.18 6.17 -7.22
N VAL A 45 -16.70 5.07 -6.66
CA VAL A 45 -16.22 3.72 -6.96
C VAL A 45 -16.44 3.37 -8.42
N ALA A 46 -17.63 3.66 -8.98
CA ALA A 46 -17.93 3.38 -10.38
C ALA A 46 -17.05 4.19 -11.34
N GLU A 47 -16.87 5.49 -11.08
CA GLU A 47 -16.01 6.37 -11.86
C GLU A 47 -14.55 5.90 -11.80
N MET A 48 -14.03 5.60 -10.60
CA MET A 48 -12.66 5.15 -10.45
C MET A 48 -12.44 3.76 -11.07
N THR A 49 -13.46 2.89 -11.02
CA THR A 49 -13.44 1.59 -11.71
C THR A 49 -13.32 1.78 -13.22
N ALA A 50 -14.10 2.70 -13.81
CA ALA A 50 -14.00 3.01 -15.24
C ALA A 50 -12.64 3.60 -15.63
N ILE A 51 -11.99 4.37 -14.75
CA ILE A 51 -10.64 4.91 -14.99
C ILE A 51 -9.57 3.82 -14.86
N ALA A 52 -9.76 2.87 -13.94
CA ALA A 52 -8.86 1.75 -13.70
C ALA A 52 -9.01 0.63 -14.75
N GLU A 53 -10.15 0.57 -15.43
CA GLU A 53 -10.43 -0.42 -16.46
C GLU A 53 -9.38 -0.34 -17.60
N HIS A 54 -8.86 -1.51 -18.00
CA HIS A 54 -7.85 -1.67 -19.04
C HIS A 54 -6.51 -0.95 -18.82
N ARG A 55 -6.22 -0.43 -17.62
CA ARG A 55 -4.89 0.10 -17.33
C ARG A 55 -3.85 -1.00 -17.20
N ASP A 56 -2.68 -0.72 -17.74
CA ASP A 56 -1.48 -1.47 -17.44
C ASP A 56 -0.91 -0.97 -16.11
N TRP A 57 -0.70 -1.88 -15.16
CA TRP A 57 -0.14 -1.56 -13.84
C TRP A 57 1.39 -1.71 -13.79
N ALA A 58 2.02 -2.20 -14.86
CA ALA A 58 3.44 -2.46 -14.89
C ALA A 58 4.28 -1.22 -14.55
N THR A 59 5.30 -1.45 -13.73
CA THR A 59 6.30 -0.45 -13.35
C THR A 59 7.63 -1.16 -13.05
N ASP A 60 8.75 -0.48 -13.29
CA ASP A 60 10.07 -0.86 -12.81
C ASP A 60 10.57 0.04 -11.67
N ASP A 61 9.74 1.00 -11.25
CA ASP A 61 10.04 1.91 -10.15
C ASP A 61 9.80 1.26 -8.79
N PRO A 62 10.78 1.26 -7.86
CA PRO A 62 10.66 0.58 -6.56
C PRO A 62 9.52 1.07 -5.70
N LEU A 63 9.23 2.37 -5.72
CA LEU A 63 8.13 2.93 -4.94
C LEU A 63 6.79 2.44 -5.49
N GLY A 64 6.62 2.49 -6.82
CA GLY A 64 5.44 1.95 -7.50
C GLY A 64 5.26 0.45 -7.24
N LEU A 65 6.35 -0.33 -7.26
CA LEU A 65 6.31 -1.76 -6.92
C LEU A 65 5.84 -1.99 -5.48
N GLY A 66 6.36 -1.21 -4.53
CA GLY A 66 5.91 -1.24 -3.13
C GLY A 66 4.43 -0.90 -2.96
N GLY A 67 3.95 0.07 -3.74
CA GLY A 67 2.53 0.45 -3.82
C GLY A 67 1.66 -0.72 -4.29
N LEU A 68 1.97 -1.32 -5.43
CA LEU A 68 1.22 -2.47 -5.98
C LEU A 68 1.16 -3.65 -5.00
N MET A 69 2.25 -3.95 -4.30
CA MET A 69 2.29 -5.03 -3.31
C MET A 69 1.41 -4.71 -2.09
N SER A 70 1.44 -3.46 -1.62
CA SER A 70 0.59 -2.98 -0.53
C SER A 70 -0.89 -3.05 -0.91
N ASP A 71 -1.22 -2.62 -2.12
CA ASP A 71 -2.59 -2.65 -2.64
C ASP A 71 -3.08 -4.06 -2.90
N ALA A 72 -2.22 -4.98 -3.37
CA ALA A 72 -2.56 -6.40 -3.47
C ALA A 72 -2.96 -6.99 -2.10
N TYR A 73 -2.25 -6.63 -1.03
CA TYR A 73 -2.60 -7.08 0.32
C TYR A 73 -3.90 -6.45 0.83
N ARG A 74 -4.18 -5.19 0.50
CA ARG A 74 -5.45 -4.53 0.84
C ARG A 74 -6.63 -5.15 0.07
N LEU A 75 -6.42 -5.44 -1.21
CA LEU A 75 -7.41 -6.13 -2.04
C LEU A 75 -7.73 -7.54 -1.51
N ASP A 76 -6.73 -8.29 -1.03
CA ASP A 76 -6.98 -9.58 -0.35
C ASP A 76 -7.83 -9.40 0.93
N GLN A 77 -7.49 -8.41 1.77
CA GLN A 77 -8.27 -8.09 2.98
C GLN A 77 -9.72 -7.73 2.65
N LEU A 78 -9.95 -6.87 1.64
CA LEU A 78 -11.28 -6.46 1.20
C LEU A 78 -12.08 -7.62 0.59
N MET A 79 -11.46 -8.42 -0.28
CA MET A 79 -12.09 -9.60 -0.88
C MET A 79 -12.55 -10.59 0.20
N ARG A 80 -11.70 -10.88 1.19
CA ARG A 80 -12.07 -11.81 2.29
C ARG A 80 -13.21 -11.29 3.16
N ARG A 81 -13.41 -9.98 3.22
CA ARG A 81 -14.54 -9.33 3.91
C ARG A 81 -15.78 -9.19 3.03
N GLY A 82 -15.70 -9.54 1.73
CA GLY A 82 -16.77 -9.33 0.76
C GLY A 82 -16.97 -7.87 0.36
N ALA A 83 -15.96 -7.01 0.58
CA ALA A 83 -16.02 -5.58 0.28
C ALA A 83 -15.68 -5.23 -1.18
N GLY A 84 -15.25 -6.23 -1.97
CA GLY A 84 -14.93 -6.14 -3.40
C GLY A 84 -13.42 -6.09 -3.70
N GLY A 85 -13.08 -5.88 -4.97
CA GLY A 85 -11.69 -5.73 -5.46
C GLY A 85 -11.11 -6.99 -6.13
N GLU A 86 -11.90 -8.06 -6.24
CA GLU A 86 -11.49 -9.36 -6.78
C GLU A 86 -10.94 -9.27 -8.21
N ALA A 87 -11.57 -8.41 -9.03
CA ALA A 87 -11.17 -8.21 -10.42
C ALA A 87 -9.79 -7.54 -10.57
N LEU A 88 -9.34 -6.78 -9.57
CA LEU A 88 -8.06 -6.06 -9.59
C LEU A 88 -6.89 -6.90 -9.07
N LEU A 89 -7.18 -7.85 -8.18
CA LEU A 89 -6.17 -8.59 -7.44
C LEU A 89 -5.18 -9.32 -8.36
N ALA A 90 -5.68 -10.08 -9.33
CA ALA A 90 -4.80 -10.83 -10.25
C ALA A 90 -3.95 -9.93 -11.16
N PRO A 91 -4.50 -8.89 -11.83
CA PRO A 91 -3.69 -7.93 -12.60
C PRO A 91 -2.62 -7.21 -11.77
N VAL A 92 -2.95 -6.78 -10.55
CA VAL A 92 -2.01 -6.06 -9.67
C VAL A 92 -0.86 -6.99 -9.23
N LEU A 93 -1.18 -8.23 -8.83
CA LEU A 93 -0.17 -9.23 -8.47
C LEU A 93 0.75 -9.57 -9.65
N ALA A 94 0.18 -9.72 -10.86
CA ALA A 94 0.96 -10.00 -12.05
C ALA A 94 1.95 -8.86 -12.39
N ALA A 95 1.50 -7.61 -12.30
CA ALA A 95 2.35 -6.44 -12.52
C ALA A 95 3.46 -6.31 -11.47
N ALA A 96 3.13 -6.48 -10.18
CA ALA A 96 4.10 -6.47 -9.09
C ALA A 96 5.14 -7.59 -9.25
N SER A 97 4.70 -8.81 -9.57
CA SER A 97 5.54 -9.99 -9.79
C SER A 97 6.53 -9.80 -10.95
N ALA A 98 6.05 -9.26 -12.08
CA ALA A 98 6.87 -8.97 -13.24
C ALA A 98 7.93 -7.89 -12.94
N GLY A 99 7.52 -6.76 -12.36
CA GLY A 99 8.42 -5.66 -12.08
C GLY A 99 9.40 -5.95 -10.94
N ALA A 100 8.99 -6.67 -9.90
CA ALA A 100 9.90 -7.15 -8.84
C ALA A 100 11.00 -8.05 -9.41
N SER A 101 10.64 -8.95 -10.34
CA SER A 101 11.62 -9.82 -11.01
C SER A 101 12.62 -9.04 -11.87
N ALA A 102 12.23 -7.88 -12.39
CA ALA A 102 13.13 -7.00 -13.11
C ALA A 102 14.03 -6.20 -12.15
N TYR A 103 13.48 -5.65 -11.06
CA TYR A 103 14.20 -4.74 -10.19
C TYR A 103 15.09 -5.44 -9.14
N LEU A 104 14.60 -6.49 -8.49
CA LEU A 104 15.22 -7.15 -7.33
C LEU A 104 16.30 -8.16 -7.73
N ARG A 105 17.40 -7.61 -8.26
CA ARG A 105 18.63 -8.30 -8.65
C ARG A 105 19.86 -7.53 -8.14
N PRO A 106 21.04 -8.16 -8.03
CA PRO A 106 22.30 -7.45 -7.77
C PRO A 106 22.51 -6.29 -8.76
N GLY A 107 23.15 -5.20 -8.31
CA GLY A 107 23.34 -3.98 -9.11
C GLY A 107 22.67 -2.73 -8.53
N PRO A 108 21.34 -2.52 -8.68
CA PRO A 108 20.66 -1.33 -8.17
C PRO A 108 20.88 -1.09 -6.67
N LEU A 109 20.75 -2.16 -5.87
CA LEU A 109 20.86 -2.12 -4.42
C LEU A 109 22.31 -2.24 -3.90
N GLU A 110 23.29 -2.39 -4.79
CA GLU A 110 24.73 -2.43 -4.44
C GLU A 110 25.41 -1.07 -4.68
N GLN A 111 24.69 -0.09 -5.22
CA GLN A 111 25.21 1.26 -5.42
C GLN A 111 25.49 1.96 -4.08
N PRO A 112 26.45 2.91 -4.04
CA PRO A 112 26.66 3.74 -2.87
C PRO A 112 25.43 4.61 -2.57
N ALA A 113 25.25 5.00 -1.31
CA ALA A 113 24.06 5.73 -0.83
C ALA A 113 23.72 6.98 -1.67
N ASN A 114 24.72 7.74 -2.13
CA ASN A 114 24.55 8.93 -2.96
C ASN A 114 23.98 8.66 -4.38
N ARG A 115 23.84 7.40 -4.78
CA ARG A 115 23.23 6.99 -6.06
C ARG A 115 21.90 6.25 -5.88
N ARG A 116 21.43 6.16 -4.65
CA ARG A 116 20.19 5.46 -4.27
C ARG A 116 19.18 6.45 -3.69
N LEU A 117 17.90 6.12 -3.82
CA LEU A 117 16.79 6.92 -3.31
C LEU A 117 16.07 6.13 -2.21
N ALA A 118 16.33 6.53 -0.96
CA ALA A 118 15.89 5.77 0.20
C ALA A 118 14.37 5.57 0.25
N PHE A 119 13.56 6.63 0.11
CA PHE A 119 12.10 6.50 0.13
C PHE A 119 11.54 5.52 -0.91
N ARG A 120 12.17 5.40 -2.09
CA ARG A 120 11.71 4.45 -3.12
C ARG A 120 11.97 3.00 -2.70
N GLU A 121 13.18 2.74 -2.20
CA GLU A 121 13.58 1.41 -1.76
C GLU A 121 12.86 1.01 -0.45
N LEU A 122 12.69 1.93 0.49
CA LEU A 122 11.93 1.71 1.71
C LEU A 122 10.44 1.47 1.40
N GLY A 123 9.88 2.16 0.39
CA GLY A 123 8.55 1.86 -0.13
C GLY A 123 8.42 0.44 -0.66
N LEU A 124 9.43 -0.04 -1.39
CA LEU A 124 9.52 -1.43 -1.82
C LEU A 124 9.57 -2.41 -0.63
N ALA A 125 10.38 -2.10 0.39
CA ALA A 125 10.47 -2.93 1.60
C ALA A 125 9.12 -3.03 2.32
N ILE A 126 8.38 -1.92 2.46
CA ILE A 126 7.01 -1.92 3.00
C ILE A 126 6.08 -2.82 2.16
N GLY A 127 6.18 -2.75 0.84
CA GLY A 127 5.41 -3.63 -0.05
C GLY A 127 5.77 -5.11 0.12
N LEU A 128 7.05 -5.45 0.29
CA LEU A 128 7.49 -6.83 0.55
C LEU A 128 6.95 -7.36 1.89
N HIS A 129 6.91 -6.52 2.93
CA HIS A 129 6.21 -6.82 4.18
C HIS A 129 4.72 -7.10 3.99
N ALA A 130 4.06 -6.44 3.01
CA ALA A 130 2.69 -6.74 2.62
C ALA A 130 2.57 -8.13 1.97
N ILE A 131 3.53 -8.49 1.11
CA ILE A 131 3.59 -9.82 0.48
C ILE A 131 3.80 -10.92 1.52
N GLU A 132 4.64 -10.71 2.53
CA GLU A 132 4.84 -11.69 3.60
C GLU A 132 3.50 -12.05 4.28
N ARG A 133 2.73 -11.01 4.65
CA ARG A 133 1.40 -11.15 5.27
C ARG A 133 0.40 -11.78 4.32
N LEU A 134 0.39 -11.35 3.06
CA LEU A 134 -0.47 -11.91 2.02
C LEU A 134 -0.20 -13.40 1.82
N ALA A 135 1.07 -13.79 1.66
CA ALA A 135 1.46 -15.19 1.48
C ALA A 135 1.07 -16.04 2.70
N ALA A 136 1.19 -15.51 3.92
CA ALA A 136 0.71 -16.18 5.13
C ALA A 136 -0.83 -16.35 5.13
N ALA A 137 -1.58 -15.31 4.73
CA ALA A 137 -3.03 -15.37 4.62
C ALA A 137 -3.50 -16.41 3.59
N VAL A 138 -2.87 -16.44 2.41
CA VAL A 138 -3.16 -17.42 1.35
C VAL A 138 -2.87 -18.85 1.81
N ARG A 139 -1.78 -19.09 2.57
CA ARG A 139 -1.49 -20.42 3.13
C ARG A 139 -2.52 -20.86 4.17
N ARG A 140 -2.97 -19.93 5.02
CA ARG A 140 -3.94 -20.21 6.09
C ARG A 140 -5.33 -20.50 5.53
N GLU A 141 -5.74 -19.75 4.51
CA GLU A 141 -7.06 -19.87 3.89
C GLU A 141 -6.94 -19.73 2.36
N PRO A 142 -6.69 -20.85 1.65
CA PRO A 142 -6.45 -20.86 0.21
C PRO A 142 -7.73 -20.73 -0.63
N GLY A 143 -8.91 -20.81 -0.02
CA GLY A 143 -10.22 -20.84 -0.69
C GLY A 143 -10.39 -19.79 -1.79
N PRO A 144 -10.22 -18.47 -1.50
CA PRO A 144 -10.35 -17.42 -2.51
C PRO A 144 -9.39 -17.56 -3.70
N TYR A 145 -8.23 -18.20 -3.48
CA TYR A 145 -7.18 -18.37 -4.49
C TYR A 145 -7.27 -19.69 -5.25
N ALA A 146 -8.13 -20.62 -4.84
CA ALA A 146 -8.32 -21.90 -5.53
C ALA A 146 -8.81 -21.71 -6.98
N ALA A 147 -9.63 -20.67 -7.21
CA ALA A 147 -10.11 -20.28 -8.53
C ALA A 147 -9.15 -19.33 -9.27
N MET A 148 -8.04 -18.91 -8.67
CA MET A 148 -7.09 -17.93 -9.21
C MET A 148 -5.65 -18.47 -9.23
N PRO A 149 -5.36 -19.55 -10.00
CA PRO A 149 -4.05 -20.19 -9.98
C PRO A 149 -2.90 -19.26 -10.43
N ALA A 150 -3.17 -18.30 -11.31
CA ALA A 150 -2.20 -17.29 -11.71
C ALA A 150 -1.83 -16.36 -10.54
N ALA A 151 -2.82 -15.78 -9.86
CA ALA A 151 -2.60 -14.92 -8.70
C ALA A 151 -1.85 -15.66 -7.58
N ARG A 152 -2.20 -16.92 -7.32
CA ARG A 152 -1.49 -17.77 -6.36
C ARG A 152 0.00 -17.91 -6.70
N ARG A 153 0.30 -18.24 -7.96
CA ARG A 153 1.69 -18.36 -8.44
C ARG A 153 2.44 -17.03 -8.30
N ASP A 154 1.80 -15.91 -8.57
CA ASP A 154 2.43 -14.58 -8.43
C ASP A 154 2.71 -14.23 -6.96
N VAL A 155 1.82 -14.58 -6.01
CA VAL A 155 2.11 -14.46 -4.56
C VAL A 155 3.30 -15.34 -4.17
N GLU A 156 3.34 -16.60 -4.61
CA GLU A 156 4.44 -17.53 -4.33
C GLU A 156 5.77 -17.02 -4.90
N ARG A 157 5.75 -16.44 -6.11
CA ARG A 157 6.94 -15.83 -6.73
C ARG A 157 7.39 -14.59 -5.97
N LEU A 158 6.48 -13.70 -5.62
CA LEU A 158 6.78 -12.49 -4.86
C LEU A 158 7.39 -12.81 -3.49
N ALA A 159 6.92 -13.87 -2.82
CA ALA A 159 7.46 -14.33 -1.55
C ALA A 159 8.93 -14.77 -1.62
N THR A 160 9.47 -15.09 -2.81
CA THR A 160 10.89 -15.41 -2.97
C THR A 160 11.80 -14.20 -2.82
N PHE A 161 11.26 -12.98 -2.89
CA PHE A 161 12.00 -11.73 -2.76
C PHE A 161 12.05 -11.16 -1.34
N LEU A 162 11.40 -11.79 -0.36
CA LEU A 162 11.39 -11.33 1.04
C LEU A 162 12.79 -11.07 1.64
N PRO A 163 13.87 -11.81 1.32
CA PRO A 163 15.21 -11.51 1.83
C PRO A 163 15.72 -10.09 1.50
N TRP A 164 15.16 -9.44 0.47
CA TRP A 164 15.54 -8.07 0.12
C TRP A 164 15.07 -7.01 1.12
N VAL A 165 14.08 -7.33 1.97
CA VAL A 165 13.67 -6.45 3.07
C VAL A 165 14.85 -6.15 3.99
N GLU A 166 15.52 -7.18 4.49
CA GLU A 166 16.67 -7.03 5.37
C GLU A 166 17.82 -6.28 4.68
N VAL A 167 18.06 -6.54 3.39
CA VAL A 167 19.10 -5.83 2.61
C VAL A 167 18.82 -4.32 2.55
N ILE A 168 17.58 -3.92 2.30
CA ILE A 168 17.19 -2.51 2.18
C ILE A 168 17.22 -1.83 3.56
N GLU A 169 16.60 -2.44 4.56
CA GLU A 169 16.43 -1.86 5.90
C GLU A 169 17.75 -1.76 6.65
N SER A 170 18.59 -2.81 6.60
CA SER A 170 19.91 -2.79 7.23
C SER A 170 20.81 -1.73 6.62
N PHE A 171 20.71 -1.50 5.31
CA PHE A 171 21.46 -0.45 4.63
C PHE A 171 21.02 0.94 5.12
N TRP A 172 19.73 1.26 5.05
CA TRP A 172 19.24 2.60 5.40
C TRP A 172 19.18 2.89 6.90
N SER A 173 19.27 1.86 7.75
CA SER A 173 19.38 2.04 9.20
C SER A 173 20.74 2.62 9.62
N GLN A 174 21.79 2.44 8.82
CA GLN A 174 23.13 2.93 9.12
C GLN A 174 23.18 4.45 9.09
N ALA A 175 23.72 5.05 10.17
CA ALA A 175 23.83 6.50 10.29
C ALA A 175 24.72 7.14 9.20
N GLU A 176 25.68 6.39 8.66
CA GLU A 176 26.54 6.84 7.56
C GLU A 176 25.75 7.06 6.27
N HIS A 177 24.90 6.10 5.89
CA HIS A 177 24.09 6.20 4.67
C HIS A 177 23.04 7.30 4.77
N ARG A 178 22.55 7.61 5.97
CA ARG A 178 21.61 8.72 6.22
C ARG A 178 22.26 10.11 6.21
N ARG A 179 23.58 10.20 6.03
CA ARG A 179 24.31 11.46 5.78
C ARG A 179 24.53 11.73 4.29
N SER A 180 24.07 10.84 3.41
CA SER A 180 24.16 11.03 1.96
C SER A 180 23.34 12.24 1.51
N GLN A 181 23.73 12.86 0.38
CA GLN A 181 22.98 14.00 -0.16
C GLN A 181 21.56 13.58 -0.60
N THR A 182 21.42 12.38 -1.16
CA THR A 182 20.13 11.82 -1.58
C THR A 182 19.19 11.56 -0.40
N TRP A 183 19.73 11.17 0.76
CA TRP A 183 18.94 11.06 1.98
C TRP A 183 18.50 12.44 2.47
N LEU A 184 19.45 13.38 2.62
CA LEU A 184 19.18 14.70 3.19
C LEU A 184 18.22 15.53 2.33
N ALA A 185 18.24 15.36 1.01
CA ALA A 185 17.33 16.03 0.08
C ALA A 185 15.85 15.66 0.30
N HIS A 186 15.57 14.50 0.90
CA HIS A 186 14.21 14.00 1.16
C HIS A 186 14.05 13.51 2.61
N ARG A 187 14.76 14.17 3.54
CA ARG A 187 14.93 13.69 4.92
C ARG A 187 13.62 13.28 5.59
N ASP A 188 12.61 14.16 5.56
CA ASP A 188 11.35 13.93 6.27
C ASP A 188 10.61 12.69 5.73
N ILE A 189 10.56 12.54 4.40
CA ILE A 189 9.96 11.37 3.75
C ILE A 189 10.77 10.12 4.10
N ASN A 190 12.09 10.18 4.01
CA ASN A 190 12.95 9.03 4.27
C ASN A 190 12.86 8.54 5.72
N GLU A 191 12.76 9.44 6.70
CA GLU A 191 12.59 9.09 8.11
C GLU A 191 11.25 8.38 8.36
N VAL A 192 10.15 8.88 7.79
CA VAL A 192 8.83 8.22 7.90
C VAL A 192 8.82 6.87 7.20
N MET A 193 9.38 6.77 6.00
CA MET A 193 9.42 5.51 5.25
C MET A 193 10.28 4.46 5.96
N LEU A 194 11.38 4.86 6.60
CA LEU A 194 12.21 3.94 7.40
C LEU A 194 11.48 3.48 8.65
N ALA A 195 10.83 4.40 9.38
CA ALA A 195 10.04 4.02 10.54
C ALA A 195 8.90 3.06 10.16
N THR A 196 8.23 3.33 9.04
CA THR A 196 7.14 2.51 8.54
C THR A 196 7.62 1.14 8.06
N SER A 197 8.78 1.03 7.41
CA SER A 197 9.29 -0.28 7.00
C SER A 197 9.63 -1.16 8.21
N LEU A 198 10.19 -0.57 9.27
CA LEU A 198 10.53 -1.27 10.50
C LEU A 198 9.31 -1.64 11.38
N ALA A 199 8.18 -0.95 11.22
CA ALA A 199 6.93 -1.20 11.94
C ALA A 199 5.70 -0.99 11.01
N PRO A 200 5.48 -1.89 10.03
CA PRO A 200 4.56 -1.64 8.92
C PRO A 200 3.09 -1.93 9.26
N GLU A 201 2.79 -2.47 10.44
CA GLU A 201 1.44 -2.93 10.83
C GLU A 201 0.39 -1.84 10.73
N GLY A 202 0.70 -0.64 11.26
CA GLY A 202 -0.23 0.50 11.26
C GLY A 202 -0.58 1.01 9.87
N TYR A 203 0.24 0.68 8.86
CA TYR A 203 0.03 1.08 7.47
C TYR A 203 -0.62 -0.02 6.61
N LEU A 204 -0.26 -1.28 6.87
CA LEU A 204 -0.68 -2.43 6.04
C LEU A 204 -2.01 -3.05 6.47
N SER A 205 -2.35 -2.98 7.76
CA SER A 205 -3.56 -3.59 8.27
C SER A 205 -4.76 -2.64 8.12
N LEU A 206 -5.80 -3.10 7.44
CA LEU A 206 -7.11 -2.46 7.46
C LEU A 206 -7.74 -2.74 8.83
N ALA A 207 -7.36 -1.97 9.84
CA ALA A 207 -7.95 -1.91 11.18
C ALA A 207 -8.84 -3.12 11.59
N GLU A 208 -8.34 -3.97 12.49
CA GLU A 208 -9.18 -4.59 13.53
C GLU A 208 -9.51 -3.56 14.65
N ALA A 209 -9.45 -2.26 14.34
CA ALA A 209 -9.49 -1.17 15.31
C ALA A 209 -10.92 -0.85 15.76
N ALA A 210 -11.54 -1.81 16.45
CA ALA A 210 -12.61 -1.57 17.43
C ALA A 210 -12.90 -2.79 18.32
N ALA A 211 -12.46 -4.01 17.96
CA ALA A 211 -13.02 -5.22 18.57
C ALA A 211 -12.21 -5.85 19.71
N ASN A 212 -10.93 -5.49 19.92
CA ASN A 212 -10.06 -6.30 20.81
C ASN A 212 -9.15 -5.56 21.81
N GLU A 213 -9.39 -4.27 22.10
CA GLU A 213 -8.82 -3.66 23.32
C GLU A 213 -9.87 -3.60 24.45
N PRO A 214 -9.79 -4.45 25.48
CA PRO A 214 -10.51 -4.21 26.71
C PRO A 214 -9.85 -3.06 27.48
N GLY A 215 -10.26 -1.81 27.22
CA GLY A 215 -9.92 -0.69 28.10
C GLY A 215 -9.87 0.72 27.49
N SER A 216 -9.83 0.87 26.18
CA SER A 216 -9.69 2.20 25.57
C SER A 216 -11.05 2.89 25.43
N ALA A 217 -11.42 3.66 26.45
CA ALA A 217 -12.60 4.52 26.42
C ALA A 217 -12.48 5.57 25.29
N PRO A 218 -13.53 5.80 24.48
CA PRO A 218 -13.48 6.80 23.43
C PRO A 218 -13.31 8.20 24.03
N LEU A 219 -12.36 8.95 23.48
CA LEU A 219 -12.13 10.36 23.80
C LEU A 219 -13.42 11.16 23.56
N ARG A 220 -14.12 11.49 24.64
CA ARG A 220 -15.26 12.42 24.59
C ARG A 220 -14.74 13.83 24.30
N ALA A 221 -15.05 14.34 23.12
CA ALA A 221 -14.94 15.76 22.82
C ALA A 221 -15.90 16.53 23.75
N THR A 222 -15.36 17.10 24.83
CA THR A 222 -16.11 17.98 25.72
C THR A 222 -16.05 19.40 25.16
N GLY A 223 -16.94 19.69 24.21
CA GLY A 223 -17.24 21.05 23.81
C GLY A 223 -17.97 21.78 24.94
N THR A 224 -17.24 22.44 25.83
CA THR A 224 -17.81 23.43 26.75
C THR A 224 -17.89 24.77 26.02
N GLY A 225 -19.02 24.99 25.35
CA GLY A 225 -19.43 26.31 24.91
C GLY A 225 -19.95 27.11 26.11
N SER A 226 -19.15 28.08 26.56
CA SER A 226 -19.61 29.14 27.46
C SER A 226 -18.78 30.39 27.21
N ARG A 227 -19.38 31.38 26.54
CA ARG A 227 -19.33 32.79 26.95
C ARG A 227 -20.60 33.50 26.47
N GLY A 228 -21.43 33.91 27.42
CA GLY A 228 -22.20 35.15 27.31
C GLY A 228 -21.30 36.35 27.61
#